data_AF-A0A9W8M5C5-F1
#
_entry.id   AF-A0A9W8M5C5-F1
#
_cell.length_a   1.000
_cell.length_b   1.000
_cell.length_c   1.000
_cell.angle_alpha   90.00
_cell.angle_beta   90.00
_cell.angle_gamma   90.00
#
_symmetry.space_group_name_H-M   'P 1'
#
loop_
_entity.id
_entity.type
_entity.pdbx_description
1 polymer ?
#
loop_
_entity_poly.entity_id
_entity_poly.type
_entity_poly.pdbx_seq_one_letter_code
_entity_poly.pdbx_strand_id
1 'polypeptide(L)'
;MNDSVSFFIALGIVFLVLRWLLGSGGDDNARAAGARMQRPMNIVRQEHVATIQAMFPDIPEASIRADLARTGSPAVTSDNVLRNGGTLPPPPATQAEQRAEVASGSTVIADGANRGRQGTATPGVLGAGAVGATSSGVSLNATQSPLATRLRVSKAIDSAPLPAPPPKIWETDSEKRADILRKRKEFMLMEARKKYQERQSEAKAEPNRSALTETDTPIPSVKLFETATTFAFLDIGPLSEGHALVVPKFHAEKMHQLPDEFLADSMPVAKKIATALGADNYNVLQNNGRLAHQEVPHVHFHVIPKPSTDKGLIIEWPAQNADVEKLKDLAKSLKF
;
A
#
# COMPACT_ATOMS: atom_id res chain seq x y z
N MET A 1 -47.94 -39.34 4.16
CA MET A 1 -47.10 -38.28 4.76
C MET A 1 -46.42 -37.38 3.71
N ASN A 2 -46.69 -37.52 2.40
CA ASN A 2 -46.02 -36.74 1.35
C ASN A 2 -46.86 -35.58 0.76
N ASP A 3 -48.16 -35.50 1.05
CA ASP A 3 -49.02 -34.45 0.47
C ASP A 3 -48.98 -33.13 1.25
N SER A 4 -48.81 -33.20 2.57
CA SER A 4 -48.75 -32.02 3.43
C SER A 4 -47.49 -31.20 3.19
N VAL A 5 -46.35 -31.85 2.93
CA VAL A 5 -45.07 -31.17 2.68
C VAL A 5 -45.10 -30.43 1.33
N SER A 6 -45.66 -31.05 0.28
CA SER A 6 -45.85 -30.42 -1.03
C SER A 6 -46.80 -29.21 -0.96
N PHE A 7 -47.82 -29.28 -0.11
CA PHE A 7 -48.75 -28.17 0.13
C PHE A 7 -48.06 -26.94 0.77
N PHE A 8 -47.21 -27.15 1.79
CA PHE A 8 -46.49 -26.04 2.43
C PHE A 8 -45.43 -25.42 1.52
N ILE A 9 -44.77 -26.23 0.68
CA ILE A 9 -43.82 -25.73 -0.32
C ILE A 9 -44.54 -24.88 -1.37
N ALA A 10 -45.70 -25.33 -1.87
CA ALA A 10 -46.50 -24.57 -2.83
C ALA A 10 -46.98 -23.22 -2.24
N LEU A 11 -47.41 -23.21 -0.97
CA LEU A 11 -47.84 -21.99 -0.28
C LEU A 11 -46.68 -20.97 -0.13
N GLY A 12 -45.47 -21.46 0.17
CA GLY A 12 -44.27 -20.60 0.29
C GLY A 12 -43.86 -19.96 -1.03
N ILE A 13 -43.98 -20.70 -2.14
CA ILE A 13 -43.68 -20.17 -3.49
C ILE A 13 -44.70 -19.10 -3.88
N VAL A 14 -45.99 -19.33 -3.62
CA VAL A 14 -47.06 -18.34 -3.88
C VAL A 14 -46.82 -17.06 -3.07
N PHE A 15 -46.40 -17.17 -1.80
CA PHE A 15 -46.08 -16.01 -0.96
C PHE A 15 -44.88 -15.20 -1.49
N LEU A 16 -43.81 -15.85 -1.95
CA LEU A 16 -42.65 -15.20 -2.53
C LEU A 16 -42.98 -14.47 -3.83
N VAL A 17 -43.81 -15.07 -4.69
CA VAL A 17 -44.28 -14.47 -5.94
C VAL A 17 -45.22 -13.29 -5.67
N LEU A 18 -46.12 -13.39 -4.69
CA LEU A 18 -46.96 -12.25 -4.28
C LEU A 18 -46.12 -11.11 -3.71
N ARG A 19 -45.12 -11.41 -2.88
CA ARG A 19 -44.23 -10.38 -2.32
C ARG A 19 -43.39 -9.68 -3.38
N TRP A 20 -43.03 -10.37 -4.46
CA TRP A 20 -42.35 -9.78 -5.61
C TRP A 20 -43.29 -8.93 -6.49
N LEU A 21 -44.53 -9.38 -6.69
CA LEU A 21 -45.55 -8.65 -7.47
C LEU A 21 -46.12 -7.41 -6.78
N LEU A 22 -46.22 -7.42 -5.44
CA LEU A 22 -46.76 -6.32 -4.64
C LEU A 22 -45.68 -5.42 -4.01
N GLY A 23 -44.40 -5.75 -4.19
CA GLY A 23 -43.26 -5.07 -3.58
C GLY A 23 -42.40 -4.32 -4.59
N SER A 24 -42.97 -3.36 -5.32
CA SER A 24 -42.23 -2.42 -6.16
C SER A 24 -42.80 -1.02 -5.97
N GLY A 25 -42.09 -0.16 -5.24
CA GLY A 25 -42.47 1.24 -5.09
C GLY A 25 -41.42 2.07 -4.34
N GLY A 26 -40.69 2.89 -5.11
CA GLY A 26 -39.98 4.11 -4.69
C GLY A 26 -38.50 3.93 -4.33
N ASP A 27 -37.55 4.75 -4.79
CA ASP A 27 -37.62 5.97 -5.59
C ASP A 27 -36.27 6.19 -6.31
N ASP A 28 -36.36 6.62 -7.57
CA ASP A 28 -35.27 7.19 -8.36
C ASP A 28 -34.94 8.61 -7.85
N ASN A 29 -33.72 8.85 -7.37
CA ASN A 29 -33.05 10.17 -7.46
C ASN A 29 -31.62 10.12 -6.90
N ALA A 30 -30.62 10.02 -7.78
CA ALA A 30 -29.28 10.61 -7.54
C ALA A 30 -28.40 10.55 -8.80
N ARG A 31 -28.65 11.44 -9.75
CA ARG A 31 -27.61 11.95 -10.64
C ARG A 31 -27.70 13.47 -10.66
N ALA A 32 -26.92 14.14 -9.81
CA ALA A 32 -26.45 15.51 -10.05
C ALA A 32 -25.28 15.89 -9.12
N ALA A 33 -24.25 16.43 -9.75
CA ALA A 33 -23.27 17.41 -9.25
C ALA A 33 -22.32 17.04 -8.09
N GLY A 34 -21.02 17.09 -8.41
CA GLY A 34 -19.94 17.08 -7.43
C GLY A 34 -20.01 18.31 -6.52
N ALA A 35 -20.32 18.07 -5.24
CA ALA A 35 -20.04 18.98 -4.15
C ALA A 35 -19.14 18.23 -3.14
N ARG A 36 -18.00 18.84 -2.78
CA ARG A 36 -17.06 18.32 -1.79
C ARG A 36 -17.78 18.32 -0.43
N MET A 37 -18.42 17.21 -0.06
CA MET A 37 -19.15 17.08 1.19
C MET A 37 -18.15 17.19 2.36
N GLN A 38 -18.09 18.36 3.00
CA GLN A 38 -17.35 18.55 4.25
C GLN A 38 -17.97 17.64 5.30
N ARG A 39 -17.16 16.71 5.83
CA ARG A 39 -17.57 15.84 6.93
C ARG A 39 -18.01 16.70 8.13
N PRO A 40 -19.06 16.31 8.85
CA PRO A 40 -19.43 17.00 10.09
C PRO A 40 -18.25 16.94 11.06
N MET A 41 -17.85 18.10 11.57
CA MET A 41 -16.75 18.23 12.52
C MET A 41 -17.23 17.80 13.91
N ASN A 42 -16.36 17.13 14.66
CA ASN A 42 -16.64 16.73 16.03
C ASN A 42 -16.60 17.93 16.97
N ILE A 43 -17.45 17.93 18.00
CA ILE A 43 -17.43 18.94 19.06
C ILE A 43 -16.14 18.75 19.87
N VAL A 44 -15.28 19.77 19.87
CA VAL A 44 -14.01 19.74 20.60
C VAL A 44 -14.23 20.15 22.05
N ARG A 45 -13.89 19.26 22.98
CA ARG A 45 -13.93 19.54 24.41
C ARG A 45 -12.60 20.11 24.89
N GLN A 46 -12.65 21.08 25.80
CA GLN A 46 -11.46 21.77 26.29
C GLN A 46 -10.53 20.85 27.09
N GLU A 47 -11.07 19.83 27.78
CA GLU A 47 -10.24 18.86 28.50
C GLU A 47 -9.30 18.07 27.57
N HIS A 48 -9.74 17.77 26.34
CA HIS A 48 -8.93 17.03 25.37
C HIS A 48 -7.80 17.89 24.80
N VAL A 49 -8.07 19.19 24.59
CA VAL A 49 -7.06 20.16 24.14
C VAL A 49 -5.99 20.32 25.22
N ALA A 50 -6.39 20.52 26.48
CA ALA A 50 -5.46 20.67 27.60
C ALA A 50 -4.58 19.43 27.80
N THR A 51 -5.16 18.23 27.64
CA THR A 51 -4.43 16.95 27.77
C THR A 51 -3.31 16.83 26.72
N ILE A 52 -3.58 17.22 25.47
CA ILE A 52 -2.59 17.17 24.38
C ILE A 52 -1.56 18.29 24.53
N GLN A 53 -2.00 19.49 24.91
CA GLN A 53 -1.09 20.63 25.14
C GLN A 53 -0.10 20.34 26.29
N ALA A 54 -0.53 19.61 27.32
CA ALA A 54 0.34 19.21 28.42
C ALA A 54 1.41 18.19 27.98
N MET A 55 1.10 17.32 27.01
CA MET A 55 2.05 16.37 26.43
C MET A 55 2.98 17.01 25.39
N PHE A 56 2.48 18.01 24.64
CA PHE A 56 3.18 18.66 23.54
C PHE A 56 3.07 20.19 23.65
N PRO A 57 3.87 20.82 24.53
CA PRO A 57 3.74 22.24 24.83
C PRO A 57 4.07 23.17 23.66
N ASP A 58 4.89 22.69 22.71
CA ASP A 58 5.35 23.47 21.55
C ASP A 58 4.35 23.54 20.40
N ILE A 59 3.22 22.81 20.49
CA ILE A 59 2.21 22.77 19.44
C ILE A 59 1.17 23.86 19.66
N PRO A 60 0.84 24.67 18.62
CA PRO A 60 -0.21 25.66 18.74
C PRO A 60 -1.57 25.05 19.05
N GLU A 61 -2.28 25.61 20.03
CA GLU A 61 -3.61 25.16 20.47
C GLU A 61 -4.62 25.11 19.30
N ALA A 62 -4.51 26.05 18.36
CA ALA A 62 -5.36 26.11 17.17
C ALA A 62 -5.20 24.88 16.26
N SER A 63 -3.98 24.35 16.13
CA SER A 63 -3.70 23.14 15.35
C SER A 63 -4.22 21.89 16.06
N ILE A 64 -4.10 21.84 17.40
CA ILE A 64 -4.67 20.76 18.23
C ILE A 64 -6.20 20.74 18.09
N ARG A 65 -6.84 21.90 18.16
CA ARG A 65 -8.30 22.03 18.04
C ARG A 65 -8.79 21.62 16.66
N ALA A 66 -8.09 22.01 15.59
CA ALA A 66 -8.43 21.63 14.23
C ALA A 66 -8.29 20.12 13.99
N ASP A 67 -7.23 19.50 14.54
CA ASP A 67 -7.04 18.05 14.44
C ASP A 67 -8.08 17.29 15.27
N LEU A 68 -8.35 17.72 16.52
CA LEU A 68 -9.38 17.13 17.38
C LEU A 68 -10.79 17.24 16.78
N ALA A 69 -11.10 18.35 16.11
CA ALA A 69 -12.38 18.51 15.44
C ALA A 69 -12.54 17.53 14.26
N ARG A 70 -11.42 17.02 13.71
CA ARG A 70 -11.40 16.01 12.65
C ARG A 70 -11.36 14.58 13.20
N THR A 71 -10.58 14.33 14.25
CA THR A 71 -10.32 12.98 14.79
C THR A 71 -11.32 12.57 15.88
N GLY A 72 -11.83 13.54 16.66
CA GLY A 72 -12.73 13.30 17.79
C GLY A 72 -12.09 12.60 18.98
N SER A 73 -10.80 12.28 18.94
CA SER A 73 -10.11 11.49 19.98
C SER A 73 -8.73 12.06 20.30
N PRO A 74 -8.44 12.34 21.58
CA PRO A 74 -7.12 12.85 21.97
C PRO A 74 -6.00 11.85 21.75
N ALA A 75 -6.26 10.54 21.88
CA ALA A 75 -5.26 9.49 21.61
C ALA A 75 -4.84 9.48 20.13
N VAL A 76 -5.80 9.65 19.21
CA VAL A 76 -5.52 9.70 17.77
C VAL A 76 -4.77 10.97 17.40
N THR A 77 -5.13 12.11 17.99
CA THR A 77 -4.40 13.36 17.76
C THR A 77 -2.97 13.31 18.33
N SER A 78 -2.75 12.70 19.49
CA SER A 78 -1.39 12.46 20.02
C SER A 78 -0.55 11.54 19.12
N ASP A 79 -1.13 10.48 18.56
CA ASP A 79 -0.45 9.63 17.57
C ASP A 79 -0.11 10.41 16.29
N ASN A 80 -1.00 11.28 15.82
CA ASN A 80 -0.74 12.18 14.69
C ASN A 80 0.41 13.15 14.96
N VAL A 81 0.49 13.70 16.17
CA VAL A 81 1.61 14.56 16.59
C VAL A 81 2.94 13.81 16.47
N LEU A 82 3.00 12.61 17.04
CA LEU A 82 4.23 11.80 17.07
C LEU A 82 4.65 11.39 15.65
N ARG A 83 3.70 11.01 14.80
CA ARG A 83 3.95 10.64 13.40
C ARG A 83 4.47 11.79 12.56
N ASN A 84 4.02 13.02 12.84
CA ASN A 84 4.40 14.22 12.11
C ASN A 84 5.61 14.94 12.76
N GLY A 85 6.45 14.21 13.49
CA GLY A 85 7.69 14.75 14.06
C GLY A 85 7.47 15.81 15.13
N GLY A 86 6.37 15.71 15.89
CA GLY A 86 6.03 16.67 16.95
C GLY A 86 5.23 17.88 16.48
N THR A 87 4.63 17.84 15.28
CA THR A 87 3.85 18.97 14.73
C THR A 87 2.45 18.56 14.27
N LEU A 88 1.53 19.52 14.18
CA LEU A 88 0.22 19.35 13.55
C LEU A 88 0.07 20.34 12.40
N PRO A 89 -0.67 19.96 11.34
CA PRO A 89 -0.94 20.87 10.24
C PRO A 89 -1.64 22.14 10.76
N PRO A 90 -1.34 23.32 10.18
CA PRO A 90 -2.02 24.54 10.58
C PRO A 90 -3.52 24.42 10.29
N PRO A 91 -4.38 25.10 11.08
CA PRO A 91 -5.81 25.12 10.82
C PRO A 91 -6.09 25.68 9.42
N PRO A 92 -7.17 25.23 8.75
CA PRO A 92 -7.53 25.78 7.45
C PRO A 92 -7.77 27.29 7.56
N ALA A 93 -7.18 28.06 6.64
CA ALA A 93 -7.29 29.51 6.60
C ALA A 93 -8.76 29.94 6.63
N THR A 94 -9.05 30.93 7.47
CA THR A 94 -10.38 31.53 7.56
C THR A 94 -10.72 32.24 6.24
N GLN A 95 -12.01 32.40 5.92
CA GLN A 95 -12.43 33.14 4.72
C GLN A 95 -11.90 34.59 4.68
N ALA A 96 -11.52 35.15 5.83
CA ALA A 96 -10.89 36.46 5.94
C ALA A 96 -9.43 36.46 5.46
N GLU A 97 -8.66 35.40 5.74
CA GLU A 97 -7.26 35.25 5.30
C GLU A 97 -7.15 34.94 3.81
N GLN A 98 -8.06 34.13 3.28
CA GLN A 98 -8.14 33.84 1.83
C GLN A 98 -8.47 35.09 0.99
N ARG A 99 -9.15 36.09 1.56
CA ARG A 99 -9.39 37.38 0.88
C ARG A 99 -8.18 38.31 0.91
N ALA A 100 -7.33 38.22 1.94
CA ALA A 100 -6.12 39.04 2.04
C ALA A 100 -5.01 38.56 1.09
N GLU A 101 -4.95 37.26 0.81
CA GLU A 101 -3.97 36.65 -0.10
C GLU A 101 -4.24 36.99 -1.57
N VAL A 102 -5.52 37.13 -1.96
CA VAL A 102 -5.91 37.58 -3.31
C VAL A 102 -5.65 39.08 -3.52
N ALA A 103 -5.69 39.89 -2.45
CA ALA A 103 -5.47 41.33 -2.53
C ALA A 103 -3.98 41.74 -2.63
N SER A 104 -3.05 40.85 -2.27
CA SER A 104 -1.61 41.13 -2.22
C SER A 104 -0.83 40.68 -3.48
N GLY A 105 -1.50 40.03 -4.44
CA GLY A 105 -0.91 39.49 -5.66
C GLY A 105 -1.04 40.34 -6.92
N SER A 106 -1.12 41.68 -6.83
CA SER A 106 -1.24 42.54 -8.01
C SER A 106 -0.38 43.79 -7.93
N THR A 107 0.92 43.66 -8.22
CA THR A 107 1.73 44.73 -8.82
C THR A 107 2.97 44.15 -9.49
N VAL A 108 3.14 44.33 -10.80
CA VAL A 108 4.33 44.91 -11.46
C VAL A 108 4.21 44.77 -13.01
N ILE A 109 3.89 45.93 -13.60
CA ILE A 109 4.44 46.56 -14.81
C ILE A 109 4.32 45.83 -16.17
N ALA A 110 3.39 46.35 -16.96
CA ALA A 110 3.43 46.33 -18.41
C ALA A 110 4.41 47.42 -18.91
N ASP A 111 5.22 47.09 -19.91
CA ASP A 111 5.74 48.10 -20.83
C ASP A 111 5.82 47.51 -22.24
N GLY A 112 5.34 48.28 -23.21
CA GLY A 112 5.04 47.82 -24.57
C GLY A 112 6.23 47.84 -25.52
N ALA A 113 6.06 47.23 -26.71
CA ALA A 113 6.39 47.86 -27.98
C ALA A 113 6.10 46.95 -29.17
N ASN A 114 5.33 47.52 -30.09
CA ASN A 114 4.98 47.09 -31.42
C ASN A 114 6.13 47.34 -32.42
N ARG A 115 6.57 46.32 -33.18
CA ARG A 115 7.21 46.37 -34.52
C ARG A 115 7.04 44.95 -35.11
N GLY A 116 6.49 44.64 -36.28
CA GLY A 116 6.39 45.37 -37.53
C GLY A 116 7.30 44.70 -38.57
N ARG A 117 6.69 44.15 -39.64
CA ARG A 117 7.15 44.16 -41.05
C ARG A 117 7.46 42.81 -41.75
N GLN A 118 6.63 42.53 -42.79
CA GLN A 118 6.84 41.95 -44.14
C GLN A 118 7.52 40.56 -44.25
N GLY A 119 7.09 39.61 -45.08
CA GLY A 119 6.14 39.57 -46.20
C GLY A 119 6.76 38.74 -47.34
N THR A 120 6.03 37.76 -47.90
CA THR A 120 6.00 37.38 -49.34
C THR A 120 5.12 36.13 -49.57
N ALA A 121 4.12 36.30 -50.43
CA ALA A 121 3.46 35.23 -51.20
C ALA A 121 4.28 35.00 -52.50
N THR A 122 4.24 33.95 -53.31
CA THR A 122 3.22 33.02 -53.89
C THR A 122 4.03 32.05 -54.81
N PRO A 123 3.45 31.20 -55.69
CA PRO A 123 2.32 30.27 -55.59
C PRO A 123 2.67 28.84 -56.08
N GLY A 124 1.71 27.91 -55.99
CA GLY A 124 1.86 26.50 -56.36
C GLY A 124 1.83 26.20 -57.86
N VAL A 125 2.26 24.97 -58.18
CA VAL A 125 2.05 24.29 -59.47
C VAL A 125 1.59 22.85 -59.21
N LEU A 126 0.52 22.49 -59.91
CA LEU A 126 -0.17 21.20 -59.99
C LEU A 126 0.68 20.16 -60.75
N GLY A 127 0.51 18.87 -60.45
CA GLY A 127 0.85 17.84 -61.44
C GLY A 127 1.05 16.42 -60.93
N ALA A 128 -0.03 15.64 -60.98
CA ALA A 128 -0.11 14.24 -61.43
C ALA A 128 0.55 13.10 -60.62
N GLY A 129 -0.27 12.06 -60.38
CA GLY A 129 0.09 10.71 -60.82
C GLY A 129 0.15 9.62 -59.74
N ALA A 130 -0.97 8.90 -59.60
CA ALA A 130 -1.11 7.45 -59.43
C ALA A 130 -0.10 6.67 -58.56
N VAL A 131 -0.61 5.96 -57.55
CA VAL A 131 -0.62 4.47 -57.55
C VAL A 131 -1.42 3.94 -56.35
N GLY A 132 -2.40 3.07 -56.64
CA GLY A 132 -2.81 2.04 -55.70
C GLY A 132 -2.03 0.77 -55.99
N ALA A 133 -1.65 0.02 -54.95
CA ALA A 133 -1.59 -1.44 -54.94
C ALA A 133 -1.06 -1.95 -53.59
N THR A 134 -1.90 -2.77 -52.95
CA THR A 134 -1.55 -4.04 -52.29
C THR A 134 -0.60 -4.02 -51.09
N SER A 135 -1.19 -4.02 -49.88
CA SER A 135 -0.57 -4.55 -48.67
C SER A 135 -0.77 -6.07 -48.59
N SER A 136 0.21 -6.83 -49.05
CA SER A 136 0.38 -8.25 -48.73
C SER A 136 1.15 -8.37 -47.42
N GLY A 137 0.59 -9.12 -46.46
CA GLY A 137 0.98 -9.09 -45.06
C GLY A 137 2.31 -9.77 -44.71
N VAL A 138 2.82 -9.39 -43.54
CA VAL A 138 3.61 -10.27 -42.66
C VAL A 138 3.21 -9.99 -41.22
N SER A 139 2.88 -11.09 -40.54
CA SER A 139 2.52 -11.21 -39.12
C SER A 139 3.51 -10.51 -38.18
N LEU A 140 3.01 -9.75 -37.20
CA LEU A 140 3.80 -9.28 -36.06
C LEU A 140 3.11 -9.68 -34.76
N ASN A 141 3.50 -10.87 -34.30
CA ASN A 141 3.46 -11.28 -32.92
C ASN A 141 4.43 -10.35 -32.13
N ALA A 142 3.91 -9.49 -31.27
CA ALA A 142 4.72 -8.57 -30.46
C ALA A 142 4.39 -8.73 -28.97
N THR A 143 4.96 -9.80 -28.41
CA THR A 143 5.35 -9.90 -27.00
C THR A 143 5.99 -8.60 -26.53
N GLN A 144 5.32 -7.86 -25.65
CA GLN A 144 5.90 -6.72 -24.96
C GLN A 144 6.85 -7.25 -23.88
N SER A 145 8.10 -7.48 -24.26
CA SER A 145 9.20 -7.58 -23.31
C SER A 145 9.36 -6.22 -22.60
N PRO A 146 9.59 -6.19 -21.27
CA PRO A 146 9.79 -4.96 -20.54
C PRO A 146 11.00 -4.19 -21.09
N LEU A 147 10.98 -2.86 -20.93
CA LEU A 147 11.97 -1.88 -21.40
C LEU A 147 13.45 -2.20 -21.07
N ALA A 148 13.72 -3.20 -20.22
CA ALA A 148 15.06 -3.74 -19.98
C ALA A 148 15.66 -4.51 -21.17
N THR A 149 14.86 -4.99 -22.14
CA THR A 149 15.36 -5.73 -23.31
C THR A 149 15.66 -4.84 -24.53
N ARG A 150 15.24 -3.56 -24.52
CA ARG A 150 15.49 -2.61 -25.63
C ARG A 150 16.76 -1.77 -25.49
N LEU A 151 17.45 -1.85 -24.35
CA LEU A 151 18.82 -1.37 -24.21
C LEU A 151 19.72 -2.59 -24.07
N ARG A 152 20.38 -3.02 -25.15
CA ARG A 152 21.53 -3.92 -25.09
C ARG A 152 22.69 -3.20 -24.37
N VAL A 153 22.63 -3.11 -23.05
CA VAL A 153 23.76 -2.74 -22.19
C VAL A 153 23.74 -3.64 -20.95
N SER A 154 23.84 -4.95 -21.16
CA SER A 154 23.95 -5.90 -20.04
C SER A 154 24.65 -7.21 -20.41
N LYS A 155 25.63 -7.15 -21.32
CA LYS A 155 26.54 -8.29 -21.51
C LYS A 155 28.00 -7.95 -21.83
N ALA A 156 28.46 -6.74 -21.49
CA ALA A 156 29.85 -6.34 -21.76
C ALA A 156 30.52 -5.48 -20.65
N ILE A 157 29.99 -5.47 -19.41
CA ILE A 157 30.65 -4.75 -18.30
C ILE A 157 30.95 -5.67 -17.10
N ASP A 158 30.50 -6.92 -17.13
CA ASP A 158 30.93 -7.91 -16.15
C ASP A 158 32.24 -8.55 -16.62
N SER A 159 33.33 -8.19 -15.95
CA SER A 159 34.72 -8.70 -16.03
C SER A 159 35.79 -7.78 -16.61
N ALA A 160 35.58 -6.45 -16.67
CA ALA A 160 36.74 -5.57 -16.82
C ALA A 160 37.54 -5.57 -15.50
N PRO A 161 38.85 -5.91 -15.52
CA PRO A 161 39.70 -5.77 -14.34
C PRO A 161 39.63 -4.33 -13.82
N LEU A 162 39.62 -4.15 -12.50
CA LEU A 162 39.69 -2.82 -11.89
C LEU A 162 40.89 -2.07 -12.51
N PRO A 163 40.70 -0.84 -13.00
CA PRO A 163 41.83 -0.05 -13.51
C PRO A 163 42.83 0.14 -12.36
N ALA A 164 44.12 -0.01 -12.67
CA ALA A 164 45.18 0.14 -11.69
C ALA A 164 45.07 1.50 -10.97
N PRO A 165 45.36 1.57 -9.66
CA PRO A 165 45.27 2.81 -8.90
C PRO A 165 46.12 3.88 -9.60
N PRO A 166 45.58 5.09 -9.82
CA PRO A 166 46.32 6.11 -10.54
C PRO A 166 47.61 6.48 -9.77
N PRO A 167 48.72 6.68 -10.48
CA PRO A 167 50.01 6.96 -9.85
C PRO A 167 49.96 8.28 -9.06
N LYS A 168 50.55 8.28 -7.87
CA LYS A 168 50.63 9.45 -6.99
C LYS A 168 51.81 10.35 -7.39
N ILE A 169 51.82 10.80 -8.64
CA ILE A 169 52.88 11.64 -9.22
C ILE A 169 52.34 13.06 -9.40
N TRP A 170 53.13 14.06 -9.03
CA TRP A 170 52.83 15.47 -9.27
C TRP A 170 53.22 15.83 -10.70
N GLU A 171 52.24 16.10 -11.55
CA GLU A 171 52.44 16.38 -12.98
C GLU A 171 52.38 17.88 -13.26
N THR A 172 53.37 18.40 -13.98
CA THR A 172 53.51 19.84 -14.27
C THR A 172 52.67 20.28 -15.47
N ASP A 173 52.34 19.34 -16.36
CA ASP A 173 51.50 19.57 -17.55
C ASP A 173 49.99 19.64 -17.20
N SER A 174 49.30 20.65 -17.73
CA SER A 174 47.88 20.92 -17.41
C SER A 174 46.93 19.84 -17.94
N GLU A 175 47.15 19.35 -19.16
CA GLU A 175 46.28 18.36 -19.80
C GLU A 175 46.45 16.98 -19.15
N LYS A 176 47.69 16.60 -18.84
CA LYS A 176 47.97 15.36 -18.12
C LYS A 176 47.40 15.37 -16.70
N ARG A 177 47.40 16.53 -16.02
CA ARG A 177 46.78 16.69 -14.70
C ARG A 177 45.25 16.51 -14.76
N ALA A 178 44.59 17.03 -15.79
CA ALA A 178 43.16 16.84 -16.00
C ALA A 178 42.81 15.36 -16.26
N ASP A 179 43.61 14.65 -17.06
CA ASP A 179 43.42 13.23 -17.33
C ASP A 179 43.62 12.35 -16.08
N ILE A 180 44.65 12.65 -15.26
CA ILE A 180 44.89 11.98 -13.98
C ILE A 180 43.71 12.18 -13.02
N LEU A 181 43.17 13.40 -12.92
CA LEU A 181 42.02 13.70 -12.07
C LEU A 181 40.74 13.00 -12.54
N ARG A 182 40.50 12.93 -13.86
CA ARG A 182 39.39 12.19 -14.45
C ARG A 182 39.47 10.71 -14.12
N LYS A 183 40.62 10.08 -14.36
CA LYS A 183 40.86 8.66 -14.03
C LYS A 183 40.68 8.38 -12.54
N ARG A 184 41.09 9.31 -11.67
CA ARG A 184 40.91 9.19 -10.21
C ARG A 184 39.45 9.29 -9.79
N LYS A 185 38.68 10.19 -10.41
CA LYS A 185 37.23 10.30 -10.18
C LYS A 185 36.49 9.04 -10.62
N GLU A 186 36.84 8.49 -11.78
CA GLU A 186 36.28 7.23 -12.30
C GLU A 186 36.60 6.05 -11.37
N PHE A 187 37.84 5.95 -10.90
CA PHE A 187 38.26 4.93 -9.92
C PHE A 187 37.44 5.02 -8.62
N MET A 188 37.31 6.21 -8.04
CA MET A 188 36.52 6.41 -6.81
C MET A 188 35.05 6.05 -6.99
N LEU A 189 34.46 6.38 -8.14
CA LEU A 189 33.06 6.09 -8.42
C LEU A 189 32.80 4.58 -8.57
N MET A 190 33.71 3.85 -9.21
CA MET A 190 33.62 2.40 -9.35
C MET A 190 33.80 1.68 -8.00
N GLU A 191 34.75 2.11 -7.17
CA GLU A 191 34.93 1.58 -5.81
C GLU A 191 33.71 1.84 -4.93
N ALA A 192 33.14 3.05 -4.98
CA ALA A 192 31.92 3.38 -4.24
C ALA A 192 30.73 2.51 -4.67
N ARG A 193 30.60 2.25 -5.98
CA ARG A 193 29.55 1.36 -6.51
C ARG A 193 29.75 -0.09 -6.07
N LYS A 194 30.97 -0.60 -6.10
CA LYS A 194 31.31 -1.95 -5.63
C LYS A 194 30.97 -2.12 -4.15
N LYS A 195 31.42 -1.18 -3.30
CA LYS A 195 31.11 -1.17 -1.86
C LYS A 195 29.62 -1.00 -1.55
N TYR A 196 28.87 -0.32 -2.43
CA TYR A 196 27.41 -0.25 -2.32
C TYR A 196 26.75 -1.59 -2.66
N GLN A 197 27.20 -2.25 -3.73
CA GLN A 197 26.71 -3.57 -4.12
C GLN A 197 27.04 -4.65 -3.07
N GLU A 198 28.25 -4.64 -2.50
CA GLU A 198 28.66 -5.55 -1.42
C GLU A 198 27.78 -5.39 -0.18
N ARG A 199 27.54 -4.16 0.28
CA ARG A 199 26.60 -3.89 1.40
C ARG A 199 25.17 -4.32 1.11
N GLN A 200 24.71 -4.19 -0.13
CA GLN A 200 23.39 -4.66 -0.54
C GLN A 200 23.30 -6.20 -0.59
N SER A 201 24.39 -6.88 -0.96
CA SER A 201 24.44 -8.36 -0.89
C SER A 201 24.57 -8.87 0.55
N GLU A 202 25.35 -8.21 1.41
CA GLU A 202 25.48 -8.56 2.83
C GLU A 202 24.16 -8.37 3.58
N ALA A 203 23.46 -7.24 3.37
CA ALA A 203 22.15 -6.97 3.98
C ALA A 203 21.04 -7.94 3.52
N LYS A 204 21.21 -8.60 2.36
CA LYS A 204 20.31 -9.66 1.89
C LYS A 204 20.73 -11.06 2.37
N ALA A 205 21.99 -11.25 2.78
CA ALA A 205 22.53 -12.53 3.19
C ALA A 205 22.33 -12.82 4.69
N GLU A 206 22.08 -11.82 5.55
CA GLU A 206 21.72 -12.02 6.95
C GLU A 206 20.27 -11.59 7.26
N PRO A 207 19.27 -12.47 7.12
CA PRO A 207 17.89 -12.13 7.43
C PRO A 207 17.54 -12.27 8.93
N ASN A 208 18.46 -12.69 9.80
CA ASN A 208 18.14 -12.98 11.20
C ASN A 208 19.23 -12.58 12.21
N ARG A 209 19.66 -11.31 12.18
CA ARG A 209 20.36 -10.71 13.31
C ARG A 209 19.86 -9.28 13.53
N SER A 210 18.60 -9.14 13.94
CA SER A 210 18.29 -8.00 14.80
C SER A 210 19.17 -8.16 16.04
N ALA A 211 20.03 -7.18 16.30
CA ALA A 211 20.90 -7.18 17.46
C ALA A 211 20.05 -7.36 18.72
N LEU A 212 20.12 -8.55 19.32
CA LEU A 212 19.51 -8.81 20.61
C LEU A 212 20.29 -7.97 21.63
N THR A 213 19.68 -6.90 22.12
CA THR A 213 20.24 -6.10 23.22
C THR A 213 19.98 -6.82 24.54
N GLU A 214 20.80 -6.58 25.57
CA GLU A 214 20.74 -7.21 26.91
C GLU A 214 19.37 -7.11 27.64
N THR A 215 18.36 -6.46 27.05
CA THR A 215 16.97 -6.38 27.50
C THR A 215 16.04 -7.45 26.92
N ASP A 216 16.51 -8.35 26.05
CA ASP A 216 15.70 -9.43 25.46
C ASP A 216 15.44 -10.58 26.44
N THR A 217 14.82 -10.24 27.58
CA THR A 217 14.17 -11.25 28.39
C THR A 217 12.97 -11.76 27.58
N PRO A 218 12.88 -13.07 27.27
CA PRO A 218 11.79 -13.59 26.48
C PRO A 218 10.45 -13.25 27.15
N ILE A 219 9.56 -12.61 26.40
CA ILE A 219 8.21 -12.32 26.88
C ILE A 219 7.53 -13.68 27.16
N PRO A 220 7.00 -13.90 28.37
CA PRO A 220 6.37 -15.17 28.70
C PRO A 220 5.16 -15.41 27.80
N SER A 221 5.06 -16.61 27.24
CA SER A 221 3.94 -17.05 26.41
C SER A 221 3.52 -18.47 26.78
N VAL A 222 2.23 -18.77 26.64
CA VAL A 222 1.72 -20.14 26.84
C VAL A 222 1.89 -20.91 25.55
N LYS A 223 3.09 -21.48 25.38
CA LYS A 223 3.48 -22.27 24.20
C LYS A 223 2.61 -23.51 24.04
N LEU A 224 2.12 -23.74 22.82
CA LEU A 224 1.36 -24.92 22.42
C LEU A 224 2.19 -25.88 21.58
N PHE A 225 2.90 -25.35 20.58
CA PHE A 225 3.64 -26.15 19.61
C PHE A 225 4.77 -25.33 19.01
N GLU A 226 5.84 -25.99 18.57
CA GLU A 226 6.96 -25.33 17.90
C GLU A 226 7.64 -26.29 16.93
N THR A 227 7.97 -25.79 15.76
CA THR A 227 8.78 -26.46 14.74
C THR A 227 10.08 -25.68 14.49
N ALA A 228 10.86 -26.10 13.50
CA ALA A 228 12.03 -25.35 13.07
C ALA A 228 11.68 -23.94 12.54
N THR A 229 10.50 -23.77 11.92
CA THR A 229 10.11 -22.54 11.20
C THR A 229 8.87 -21.86 11.75
N THR A 230 8.12 -22.49 12.67
CA THR A 230 6.85 -22.00 13.21
C THR A 230 6.82 -22.09 14.72
N PHE A 231 6.17 -21.14 15.38
CA PHE A 231 5.91 -21.10 16.81
C PHE A 231 4.41 -20.87 17.05
N ALA A 232 3.81 -21.60 17.98
CA ALA A 232 2.39 -21.46 18.29
C ALA A 232 2.14 -21.38 19.80
N PHE A 233 1.22 -20.50 20.19
CA PHE A 233 0.92 -20.17 21.58
C PHE A 233 -0.52 -19.65 21.72
N LEU A 234 -1.05 -19.59 22.95
CA LEU A 234 -2.38 -19.05 23.21
C LEU A 234 -2.40 -17.52 23.16
N ASP A 235 -3.48 -16.97 22.61
CA ASP A 235 -3.73 -15.52 22.61
C ASP A 235 -4.15 -15.08 24.02
N ILE A 236 -3.57 -13.96 24.50
CA ILE A 236 -3.90 -13.35 25.79
C ILE A 236 -5.15 -12.45 25.73
N GLY A 237 -5.57 -12.04 24.52
CA GLY A 237 -6.83 -11.37 24.23
C GLY A 237 -7.77 -12.27 23.42
N PRO A 238 -8.20 -13.42 23.97
CA PRO A 238 -8.94 -14.43 23.21
C PRO A 238 -10.34 -13.93 22.81
N LEU A 239 -10.76 -14.21 21.56
CA LEU A 239 -12.18 -14.04 21.16
C LEU A 239 -13.06 -15.20 21.65
N SER A 240 -12.44 -16.34 21.94
CA SER A 240 -13.07 -17.54 22.49
C SER A 240 -12.02 -18.40 23.19
N GLU A 241 -12.49 -19.30 24.05
CA GLU A 241 -11.63 -20.29 24.69
C GLU A 241 -10.90 -21.13 23.64
N GLY A 242 -9.59 -21.31 23.82
CA GLY A 242 -8.73 -22.01 22.86
C GLY A 242 -8.23 -21.16 21.69
N HIS A 243 -8.46 -19.83 21.69
CA HIS A 243 -7.87 -18.94 20.68
C HIS A 243 -6.34 -19.02 20.73
N ALA A 244 -5.74 -19.48 19.63
CA ALA A 244 -4.31 -19.64 19.47
C ALA A 244 -3.77 -18.83 18.30
N LEU A 245 -2.49 -18.47 18.39
CA LEU A 245 -1.73 -17.83 17.34
C LEU A 245 -0.68 -18.81 16.81
N VAL A 246 -0.57 -18.91 15.48
CA VAL A 246 0.48 -19.63 14.77
C VAL A 246 1.33 -18.61 14.03
N VAL A 247 2.61 -18.57 14.36
CA VAL A 247 3.51 -17.48 14.00
C VAL A 247 4.76 -18.06 13.33
N PRO A 248 5.02 -17.73 12.05
CA PRO A 248 6.29 -18.05 11.42
C PRO A 248 7.45 -17.39 12.15
N LYS A 249 8.56 -18.11 12.34
CA LYS A 249 9.77 -17.54 12.95
C LYS A 249 10.46 -16.52 12.04
N PHE A 250 10.23 -16.59 10.73
CA PHE A 250 10.70 -15.56 9.79
C PHE A 250 9.87 -14.29 9.97
N HIS A 251 10.55 -13.16 10.20
CA HIS A 251 9.89 -11.88 10.30
C HIS A 251 9.45 -11.37 8.92
N ALA A 252 8.13 -11.35 8.72
CA ALA A 252 7.46 -10.66 7.62
C ALA A 252 6.29 -9.86 8.19
N GLU A 253 6.08 -8.63 7.74
CA GLU A 253 4.92 -7.82 8.17
C GLU A 253 3.64 -8.38 7.57
N LYS A 254 3.67 -8.74 6.28
CA LYS A 254 2.51 -9.22 5.51
C LYS A 254 2.80 -10.56 4.86
N MET A 255 1.76 -11.36 4.66
CA MET A 255 1.86 -12.74 4.17
C MET A 255 2.61 -12.86 2.83
N HIS A 256 2.42 -11.93 1.89
CA HIS A 256 3.10 -11.96 0.59
C HIS A 256 4.62 -11.67 0.65
N GLN A 257 5.13 -11.33 1.83
CA GLN A 257 6.57 -11.14 2.09
C GLN A 257 7.19 -12.38 2.76
N LEU A 258 6.34 -13.33 3.20
CA LEU A 258 6.77 -14.54 3.86
C LEU A 258 7.25 -15.56 2.80
N PRO A 259 8.42 -16.20 2.97
CA PRO A 259 8.84 -17.26 2.06
C PRO A 259 7.92 -18.49 2.16
N ASP A 260 7.69 -19.16 1.03
CA ASP A 260 6.72 -20.26 0.91
C ASP A 260 6.96 -21.40 1.92
N GLU A 261 8.21 -21.68 2.26
CA GLU A 261 8.59 -22.74 3.21
C GLU A 261 8.05 -22.50 4.63
N PHE A 262 7.95 -21.24 5.06
CA PHE A 262 7.39 -20.88 6.35
C PHE A 262 5.86 -20.96 6.35
N LEU A 263 5.24 -20.59 5.22
CA LEU A 263 3.80 -20.70 5.04
C LEU A 263 3.36 -22.17 4.99
N ALA A 264 4.12 -23.02 4.30
CA ALA A 264 3.86 -24.44 4.14
C ALA A 264 3.86 -25.20 5.48
N ASP A 265 4.69 -24.78 6.44
CA ASP A 265 4.73 -25.37 7.78
C ASP A 265 3.64 -24.81 8.73
N SER A 266 3.23 -23.55 8.53
CA SER A 266 2.26 -22.88 9.42
C SER A 266 0.86 -23.51 9.39
N MET A 267 0.34 -23.86 8.21
CA MET A 267 -1.03 -24.38 8.08
C MET A 267 -1.22 -25.79 8.70
N PRO A 268 -0.29 -26.75 8.54
CA PRO A 268 -0.32 -28.00 9.29
C PRO A 268 -0.33 -27.81 10.81
N VAL A 269 0.39 -26.81 11.33
CA VAL A 269 0.37 -26.48 12.77
C VAL A 269 -1.00 -25.97 13.20
N ALA A 270 -1.61 -25.05 12.45
CA ALA A 270 -2.97 -24.58 12.71
C ALA A 270 -3.99 -25.73 12.73
N LYS A 271 -3.91 -26.67 11.78
CA LYS A 271 -4.74 -27.88 11.76
C LYS A 271 -4.55 -28.75 13.02
N LYS A 272 -3.30 -28.98 13.45
CA LYS A 272 -3.01 -29.75 14.67
C LYS A 272 -3.66 -29.13 15.90
N ILE A 273 -3.59 -27.81 16.03
CA ILE A 273 -4.20 -27.07 17.14
C ILE A 273 -5.72 -27.22 17.12
N ALA A 274 -6.38 -26.96 15.99
CA ALA A 274 -7.83 -27.11 15.87
C ALA A 274 -8.30 -28.54 16.20
N THR A 275 -7.52 -29.54 15.76
CA THR A 275 -7.79 -30.96 16.06
C THR A 275 -7.63 -31.25 17.55
N ALA A 276 -6.56 -30.76 18.18
CA ALA A 276 -6.29 -30.96 19.60
C ALA A 276 -7.32 -30.28 20.51
N LEU A 277 -7.88 -29.14 20.07
CA LEU A 277 -8.97 -28.45 20.76
C LEU A 277 -10.31 -29.19 20.62
N GLY A 278 -10.44 -30.16 19.71
CA GLY A 278 -11.73 -30.77 19.38
C GLY A 278 -12.74 -29.74 18.86
N ALA A 279 -12.26 -28.68 18.18
CA ALA A 279 -13.11 -27.61 17.73
C ALA A 279 -13.94 -28.05 16.51
N ASP A 280 -15.24 -28.27 16.72
CA ASP A 280 -16.18 -28.61 15.63
C ASP A 280 -16.32 -27.48 14.61
N ASN A 281 -16.39 -26.25 15.12
CA ASN A 281 -16.48 -25.03 14.32
C ASN A 281 -15.34 -24.10 14.74
N TYR A 282 -14.61 -23.55 13.79
CA TYR A 282 -13.52 -22.62 14.04
C TYR A 282 -13.21 -21.77 12.80
N ASN A 283 -12.53 -20.64 13.03
CA ASN A 283 -12.01 -19.79 11.98
C ASN A 283 -10.48 -19.83 11.98
N VAL A 284 -9.89 -19.81 10.79
CA VAL A 284 -8.48 -19.48 10.60
C VAL A 284 -8.44 -18.10 9.94
N LEU A 285 -7.81 -17.12 10.61
CA LEU A 285 -7.78 -15.73 10.16
C LEU A 285 -6.34 -15.23 10.13
N GLN A 286 -5.98 -14.51 9.07
CA GLN A 286 -4.72 -13.78 9.00
C GLN A 286 -4.96 -12.42 8.36
N ASN A 287 -4.46 -11.38 9.03
CA ASN A 287 -4.74 -9.99 8.70
C ASN A 287 -3.50 -9.33 8.09
N ASN A 288 -3.66 -8.58 6.99
CA ASN A 288 -2.56 -7.90 6.28
C ASN A 288 -2.80 -6.38 6.22
N GLY A 289 -2.12 -5.64 7.09
CA GLY A 289 -2.21 -4.19 7.23
C GLY A 289 -3.32 -3.73 8.18
N ARG A 290 -3.18 -2.48 8.66
CA ARG A 290 -4.05 -1.95 9.73
C ARG A 290 -5.54 -1.88 9.36
N LEU A 291 -5.86 -1.52 8.12
CA LEU A 291 -7.25 -1.51 7.63
C LEU A 291 -7.88 -2.91 7.61
N ALA A 292 -7.07 -3.96 7.50
CA ALA A 292 -7.51 -5.35 7.56
C ALA A 292 -7.42 -5.91 9.00
N HIS A 293 -7.40 -5.05 10.03
CA HIS A 293 -7.30 -5.43 11.44
C HIS A 293 -5.97 -6.11 11.85
N GLN A 294 -4.86 -5.80 11.18
CA GLN A 294 -3.54 -6.18 11.69
C GLN A 294 -3.03 -5.14 12.69
N GLU A 295 -2.88 -5.55 13.95
CA GLU A 295 -2.31 -4.74 15.04
C GLU A 295 -0.79 -4.91 15.11
N VAL A 296 -0.32 -6.16 15.20
CA VAL A 296 1.11 -6.50 15.30
C VAL A 296 1.71 -6.67 13.89
N PRO A 297 2.77 -5.92 13.52
CA PRO A 297 3.38 -5.95 12.18
C PRO A 297 4.30 -7.17 11.99
N HIS A 298 3.76 -8.35 12.25
CA HIS A 298 4.40 -9.64 12.03
C HIS A 298 3.31 -10.64 11.65
N VAL A 299 3.55 -11.53 10.68
CA VAL A 299 2.54 -12.51 10.26
C VAL A 299 2.16 -13.43 11.42
N HIS A 300 0.86 -13.52 11.70
CA HIS A 300 0.30 -14.46 12.66
C HIS A 300 -1.05 -14.95 12.15
N PHE A 301 -1.28 -16.26 12.25
CA PHE A 301 -2.54 -16.89 11.92
C PHE A 301 -3.29 -17.17 13.22
N HIS A 302 -4.48 -16.60 13.34
CA HIS A 302 -5.40 -16.92 14.41
C HIS A 302 -6.08 -18.25 14.13
N VAL A 303 -6.18 -19.12 15.14
CA VAL A 303 -7.05 -20.28 15.17
C VAL A 303 -8.08 -20.02 16.27
N ILE A 304 -9.32 -19.73 15.86
CA ILE A 304 -10.36 -19.19 16.74
C ILE A 304 -11.53 -20.18 16.79
N PRO A 305 -11.70 -20.94 17.87
CA PRO A 305 -12.90 -21.77 18.05
C PRO A 305 -14.19 -20.94 17.99
N LYS A 306 -15.25 -21.49 17.39
CA LYS A 306 -16.56 -20.85 17.23
C LYS A 306 -17.63 -21.64 17.99
N PRO A 307 -17.71 -21.51 19.33
CA PRO A 307 -18.62 -22.33 20.14
C PRO A 307 -20.09 -21.89 20.04
N SER A 308 -20.36 -20.64 19.67
CA SER A 308 -21.71 -20.09 19.54
C SER A 308 -21.72 -18.90 18.57
N THR A 309 -22.90 -18.36 18.25
CA THR A 309 -23.04 -17.22 17.33
C THR A 309 -22.41 -15.94 17.89
N ASP A 310 -22.47 -15.74 19.20
CA ASP A 310 -22.01 -14.56 19.96
C ASP A 310 -20.55 -14.63 20.44
N LYS A 311 -19.93 -15.82 20.46
CA LYS A 311 -18.52 -16.02 20.87
C LYS A 311 -17.63 -16.36 19.69
N GLY A 312 -16.31 -16.16 19.82
CA GLY A 312 -15.36 -16.37 18.73
C GLY A 312 -15.40 -15.25 17.69
N LEU A 313 -14.95 -15.52 16.48
CA LEU A 313 -14.95 -14.51 15.42
C LEU A 313 -16.40 -14.20 14.99
N ILE A 314 -16.74 -12.91 14.93
CA ILE A 314 -18.02 -12.41 14.42
C ILE A 314 -17.73 -11.75 13.08
N ILE A 315 -18.39 -12.23 12.03
CA ILE A 315 -18.17 -11.77 10.66
C ILE A 315 -19.47 -11.16 10.15
N GLU A 316 -19.39 -9.90 9.71
CA GLU A 316 -20.37 -9.31 8.82
C GLU A 316 -19.95 -9.60 7.37
N TRP A 317 -20.89 -10.07 6.55
CA TRP A 317 -20.62 -10.43 5.15
C TRP A 317 -21.40 -9.53 4.17
N PRO A 318 -20.93 -8.30 3.92
CA PRO A 318 -21.61 -7.34 3.04
C PRO A 318 -21.36 -7.70 1.56
N ALA A 319 -21.97 -8.79 1.09
CA ALA A 319 -21.83 -9.25 -0.28
C ALA A 319 -22.28 -8.18 -1.29
N GLN A 320 -21.46 -7.94 -2.32
CA GLN A 320 -21.77 -7.01 -3.40
C GLN A 320 -22.19 -7.77 -4.64
N ASN A 321 -23.09 -7.18 -5.43
CA ASN A 321 -23.43 -7.71 -6.75
C ASN A 321 -22.23 -7.52 -7.69
N ALA A 322 -21.75 -8.62 -8.27
CA ALA A 322 -20.62 -8.60 -9.18
C ALA A 322 -21.06 -8.70 -10.65
N ASP A 323 -20.43 -7.92 -11.51
CA ASP A 323 -20.59 -7.98 -12.97
C ASP A 323 -19.65 -9.07 -13.52
N VAL A 324 -20.24 -10.10 -14.11
CA VAL A 324 -19.52 -11.28 -14.62
C VAL A 324 -18.48 -10.92 -15.68
N GLU A 325 -18.75 -9.94 -16.54
CA GLU A 325 -17.78 -9.54 -17.57
C GLU A 325 -16.58 -8.83 -16.93
N LYS A 326 -16.82 -7.96 -15.95
CA LYS A 326 -15.73 -7.34 -15.17
C LYS A 326 -14.90 -8.37 -14.40
N LEU A 327 -15.53 -9.42 -13.86
CA LEU A 327 -14.80 -10.51 -13.19
C LEU A 327 -13.90 -11.28 -14.16
N LYS A 328 -14.37 -11.57 -15.38
CA LYS A 328 -13.54 -12.21 -16.41
C LYS A 328 -12.35 -11.35 -16.80
N ASP A 329 -12.55 -10.04 -16.94
CA ASP A 329 -11.47 -9.12 -17.28
C ASP A 329 -10.47 -8.97 -16.14
N LEU A 330 -10.94 -8.91 -14.90
CA LEU A 330 -10.07 -8.95 -13.72
C LEU A 330 -9.23 -10.23 -13.69
N ALA A 331 -9.85 -11.39 -13.93
CA ALA A 331 -9.14 -12.67 -13.97
C ALA A 331 -8.02 -12.70 -15.02
N LYS A 332 -8.20 -12.08 -16.19
CA LYS A 332 -7.15 -11.99 -17.22
C LYS A 332 -5.97 -11.12 -16.78
N SER A 333 -6.21 -10.15 -15.90
CA SER A 333 -5.17 -9.23 -15.40
C SER A 333 -4.34 -9.83 -14.26
N LEU A 334 -4.93 -10.75 -13.48
CA LEU A 334 -4.23 -11.52 -12.46
C LEU A 334 -3.42 -12.64 -13.14
N LYS A 335 -2.09 -12.48 -13.16
CA LYS A 335 -1.15 -13.50 -13.65
C LYS A 335 -0.26 -13.94 -12.50
N PHE A 336 -0.30 -15.22 -12.18
CA PHE A 336 0.57 -15.89 -11.22
C PHE A 336 1.40 -16.93 -11.98
#